data_AF-A0A257DQU3-F1
#
_entry.id   AF-A0A257DQU3-F1
#
_cell.length_a   1.000
_cell.length_b   1.000
_cell.length_c   1.000
_cell.angle_alpha   90.00
_cell.angle_beta   90.00
_cell.angle_gamma   90.00
#
_symmetry.space_group_name_H-M   'P 1'
#
loop_
_entity.id
_entity.type
_entity.pdbx_description
1 polymer ?
#
loop_
_entity_poly.entity_id
_entity_poly.type
_entity_poly.pdbx_seq_one_letter_code
_entity_poly.pdbx_strand_id
1 'polypeptide(L)'
;MEHLEEKASRTQHGITTVESEDYYRWLTQPIIKTDITTTTLKVRVAEIYGAADPLVDNIWSYQVKKFKSLSELLTTYESLDWSGTLFTNKQHWEIPPTKTEILLLEGDDELEDLTEDQLPRLAQTNNASYLLDVEIFKSVIDFQRDRTHNSNIHDYAHALNYYLENDDFYDPS
;
A
#
# COMPACT_ATOMS: atom_id res chain seq x y z
N MET A 1 28.44 -4.40 9.66
CA MET A 1 28.30 -5.22 8.45
C MET A 1 27.33 -6.31 8.80
N GLU A 2 26.06 -6.06 8.50
CA GLU A 2 24.99 -7.06 8.48
C GLU A 2 25.26 -7.97 7.28
N HIS A 3 25.23 -9.28 7.49
CA HIS A 3 25.44 -10.25 6.41
C HIS A 3 24.16 -11.07 6.33
N LEU A 4 23.28 -10.70 5.40
CA LEU A 4 22.06 -11.43 5.09
C LEU A 4 22.44 -12.61 4.19
N GLU A 5 22.21 -13.83 4.66
CA GLU A 5 22.22 -15.03 3.80
C GLU A 5 20.77 -15.47 3.56
N GLU A 6 20.28 -15.33 2.33
CA GLU A 6 18.98 -15.86 1.92
C GLU A 6 19.10 -17.38 1.72
N LYS A 7 18.45 -18.18 2.57
CA LYS A 7 18.68 -19.62 2.62
C LYS A 7 17.67 -20.43 1.83
N ALA A 8 16.41 -19.99 1.76
CA ALA A 8 15.38 -20.74 1.04
C ALA A 8 14.19 -19.87 0.67
N SER A 9 13.82 -19.91 -0.62
CA SER A 9 12.53 -19.42 -1.10
C SER A 9 11.65 -20.61 -1.48
N ARG A 10 10.45 -20.68 -0.92
CA ARG A 10 9.44 -21.70 -1.24
C ARG A 10 8.15 -21.02 -1.65
N THR A 11 7.64 -21.37 -2.82
CA THR A 11 6.34 -20.88 -3.30
C THR A 11 5.36 -22.05 -3.42
N GLN A 12 4.22 -21.96 -2.72
CA GLN A 12 3.11 -22.90 -2.83
C GLN A 12 1.78 -22.15 -2.83
N HIS A 13 0.91 -22.44 -3.80
CA HIS A 13 -0.47 -21.91 -3.86
C HIS A 13 -0.58 -20.38 -3.69
N GLY A 14 0.34 -19.60 -4.27
CA GLY A 14 0.32 -18.13 -4.17
C GLY A 14 0.88 -17.56 -2.86
N ILE A 15 1.45 -18.42 -2.01
CA ILE A 15 2.19 -18.06 -0.80
C ILE A 15 3.67 -18.23 -1.10
N THR A 16 4.45 -17.17 -0.95
CA THR A 16 5.91 -17.17 -1.03
C THR A 16 6.46 -17.03 0.37
N THR A 17 7.24 -18.01 0.81
CA THR A 17 7.97 -17.98 2.08
C THR A 17 9.45 -17.81 1.77
N VAL A 18 10.07 -16.79 2.37
CA VAL A 18 11.51 -16.54 2.27
C VAL A 18 12.09 -16.63 3.67
N GLU A 19 13.09 -17.49 3.84
CA GLU A 19 13.86 -17.59 5.07
C GLU A 19 15.22 -16.91 4.88
N SER A 20 15.52 -15.96 5.77
CA SER A 20 16.83 -15.31 5.87
C SER A 20 17.38 -15.45 7.28
N GLU A 21 18.70 -15.44 7.36
CA GLU A 21 19.39 -15.44 8.65
C GLU A 21 20.12 -14.11 8.85
N ASP A 22 19.95 -13.55 10.05
CA ASP A 22 20.70 -12.37 10.48
C ASP A 22 21.64 -12.72 11.63
N TYR A 23 22.89 -12.32 11.46
CA TYR A 23 23.97 -12.55 12.41
C TYR A 23 24.35 -11.26 13.13
N TYR A 24 24.01 -11.17 14.41
CA TYR A 24 24.47 -10.10 15.28
C TYR A 24 25.65 -10.57 16.13
N ARG A 25 26.70 -9.73 16.21
CA ARG A 25 27.95 -10.07 16.92
C ARG A 25 27.78 -10.39 18.41
N TRP A 26 26.66 -9.98 19.01
CA TRP A 26 26.35 -10.18 20.43
C TRP A 26 25.40 -11.36 20.69
N LEU A 27 24.93 -12.05 19.64
CA LEU A 27 24.11 -13.26 19.76
C LEU A 27 24.97 -14.51 19.56
N THR A 28 24.67 -15.56 20.34
CA THR A 28 25.32 -16.87 20.23
C THR A 28 24.72 -17.75 19.12
N GLN A 29 23.57 -17.37 18.58
CA GLN A 29 22.86 -18.05 17.50
C GLN A 29 22.31 -17.02 16.50
N PRO A 30 22.17 -17.35 15.21
CA PRO A 30 21.53 -16.47 14.24
C PRO A 30 20.07 -16.23 14.58
N ILE A 31 19.55 -15.06 14.17
CA ILE A 31 18.12 -14.81 14.12
C ILE A 31 17.61 -15.40 12.82
N ILE A 32 16.59 -16.24 12.90
CA ILE A 32 15.90 -16.74 11.71
C ILE A 32 14.73 -15.81 11.45
N LYS A 33 14.70 -15.18 10.28
CA LYS A 33 13.59 -14.37 9.80
C LYS A 33 12.84 -15.14 8.73
N THR A 34 11.53 -15.20 8.84
CA THR A 34 10.63 -15.82 7.89
C THR A 34 9.67 -14.77 7.37
N ASP A 35 9.82 -14.41 6.09
CA ASP A 35 8.88 -13.57 5.36
C ASP A 35 7.86 -14.45 4.65
N ILE A 36 6.59 -14.37 5.05
CA ILE A 36 5.46 -15.04 4.41
C ILE A 36 4.69 -13.98 3.62
N THR A 37 4.76 -14.05 2.31
CA THR A 37 4.07 -13.15 1.39
C THR A 37 2.94 -13.89 0.69
N THR A 38 1.76 -13.30 0.67
CA THR A 38 0.60 -13.73 -0.10
C THR A 38 0.16 -12.60 -1.01
N THR A 39 -0.88 -12.82 -1.82
CA THR A 39 -1.41 -11.79 -2.73
C THR A 39 -2.00 -10.57 -2.00
N THR A 40 -2.38 -10.72 -0.73
CA THR A 40 -3.10 -9.71 0.07
C THR A 40 -2.44 -9.39 1.41
N LEU A 41 -1.38 -10.10 1.79
CA LEU A 41 -0.78 -10.01 3.11
C LEU A 41 0.71 -10.35 3.04
N LYS A 42 1.55 -9.54 3.68
CA LYS A 42 2.91 -9.90 4.01
C LYS A 42 3.06 -9.96 5.53
N VAL A 43 3.65 -11.03 6.03
CA VAL A 43 3.93 -11.27 7.45
C VAL A 43 5.42 -11.55 7.59
N ARG A 44 6.08 -10.90 8.54
CA ARG A 44 7.45 -11.23 8.94
C ARG A 44 7.42 -11.83 10.34
N VAL A 45 8.08 -12.96 10.52
CA VAL A 45 8.28 -13.62 11.82
C VAL A 45 9.77 -13.72 12.08
N ALA A 46 10.22 -13.39 13.29
CA ALA A 46 11.60 -13.56 13.70
C ALA A 46 11.68 -14.52 14.89
N GLU A 47 12.51 -15.56 14.79
CA GLU A 47 12.83 -16.47 15.90
C GLU A 47 14.24 -16.15 16.41
N ILE A 48 14.33 -15.81 17.70
CA ILE A 48 15.61 -15.57 18.40
C ILE A 48 15.79 -16.64 19.47
N TYR A 49 16.73 -17.55 19.24
CA TYR A 49 17.03 -18.61 20.21
C TYR A 49 17.93 -18.06 21.34
N GLY A 50 17.43 -18.06 22.59
CA GLY A 50 18.19 -17.76 23.80
C GLY A 50 17.82 -16.48 24.56
N ALA A 51 16.80 -15.74 24.13
CA ALA A 51 16.20 -14.67 24.94
C ALA A 51 15.12 -15.26 25.88
N ALA A 52 15.04 -14.76 27.12
CA ALA A 52 14.08 -15.23 28.13
C ALA A 52 12.62 -14.88 27.81
N ASP A 53 12.39 -14.05 26.80
CA ASP A 53 11.09 -13.80 26.21
C ASP A 53 11.23 -13.90 24.68
N PRO A 54 10.31 -14.57 23.98
CA PRO A 54 10.21 -14.38 22.55
C PRO A 54 9.94 -12.89 22.31
N LEU A 55 10.91 -12.19 21.72
CA LEU A 55 10.62 -10.95 21.01
C LEU A 55 9.77 -11.36 19.81
N VAL A 56 8.47 -11.50 20.04
CA VAL A 56 7.47 -11.39 18.99
C VAL A 56 7.56 -9.94 18.55
N ASP A 57 8.55 -9.61 17.73
CA ASP A 57 8.48 -8.39 16.94
C ASP A 57 7.14 -8.45 16.25
N ASN A 58 6.30 -7.47 16.58
CA ASN A 58 4.87 -7.48 16.35
C ASN A 58 4.57 -8.03 14.96
N ILE A 59 3.58 -8.91 14.90
CA ILE A 59 2.96 -9.37 13.65
C ILE A 59 2.32 -8.14 13.00
N TRP A 60 3.12 -7.32 12.31
CA TRP A 60 2.62 -6.25 11.47
C TRP A 60 2.11 -6.92 10.20
N SER A 61 0.80 -7.16 10.16
CA SER A 61 0.14 -7.45 8.91
C SER A 61 0.24 -6.18 8.06
N TYR A 62 1.20 -6.11 7.14
CA TYR A 62 1.22 -5.06 6.12
C TYR A 62 -0.04 -5.23 5.26
N GLN A 63 -1.09 -4.46 5.55
CA GLN A 63 -2.38 -4.59 4.86
C GLN A 63 -2.44 -3.60 3.71
N VAL A 64 -2.02 -4.05 2.53
CA VAL A 64 -2.37 -3.35 1.29
C VAL A 64 -3.84 -3.61 1.02
N LYS A 65 -4.68 -2.59 1.17
CA LYS A 65 -6.08 -2.67 0.74
C LYS A 65 -6.15 -2.46 -0.77
N LYS A 66 -6.77 -3.38 -1.49
CA LYS A 66 -6.92 -3.32 -2.95
C LYS A 66 -8.37 -3.11 -3.33
N PHE A 67 -8.63 -2.07 -4.11
CA PHE A 67 -9.92 -1.78 -4.71
C PHE A 67 -9.82 -2.06 -6.21
N LYS A 68 -10.72 -2.88 -6.75
CA LYS A 68 -10.72 -3.27 -8.17
C LYS A 68 -11.15 -2.13 -9.10
N SER A 69 -11.71 -1.06 -8.54
CA SER A 69 -12.23 0.08 -9.31
C SER A 69 -12.40 1.32 -8.42
N LEU A 70 -12.47 2.50 -9.05
CA LEU A 70 -12.87 3.74 -8.39
C LEU A 70 -14.25 3.63 -7.74
N SER A 71 -15.18 2.89 -8.36
CA SER A 71 -16.51 2.66 -7.79
C SER A 71 -16.43 1.95 -6.45
N GLU A 72 -15.58 0.94 -6.34
CA GLU A 72 -15.37 0.20 -5.09
C GLU A 72 -14.74 1.10 -4.02
N LEU A 73 -13.71 1.88 -4.38
CA LEU A 73 -13.11 2.86 -3.46
C LEU A 73 -14.15 3.85 -2.92
N LEU A 74 -15.00 4.40 -3.79
CA LEU A 74 -16.06 5.34 -3.41
C LEU A 74 -17.11 4.73 -2.48
N THR A 75 -17.39 3.43 -2.57
CA THR A 75 -18.31 2.77 -1.60
C THR A 75 -17.73 2.69 -0.19
N THR A 76 -16.41 2.78 -0.06
CA THR A 76 -15.70 2.76 1.23
C THR A 76 -15.30 4.15 1.72
N TYR A 77 -15.64 5.20 0.97
CA TYR A 77 -15.25 6.60 1.19
C TYR A 77 -15.30 7.06 2.67
N GLU A 78 -16.42 6.79 3.36
CA GLU A 78 -16.63 7.23 4.74
C GLU A 78 -15.66 6.56 5.74
N SER A 79 -15.18 5.37 5.40
CA SER A 79 -14.31 4.54 6.25
C SER A 79 -12.82 4.69 5.94
N LEU A 80 -12.45 5.49 4.93
CA LEU A 80 -11.05 5.70 4.58
C LEU A 80 -10.35 6.55 5.65
N ASP A 81 -9.18 6.08 6.10
CA ASP A 81 -8.32 6.81 7.02
C ASP A 81 -7.65 7.99 6.31
N TRP A 82 -7.69 9.16 6.94
CA TRP A 82 -7.21 10.42 6.36
C TRP A 82 -5.70 10.41 6.12
N SER A 83 -4.94 9.67 6.93
CA SER A 83 -3.48 9.56 6.80
C SER A 83 -3.01 8.52 5.77
N GLY A 84 -3.93 7.86 5.06
CA GLY A 84 -3.57 6.92 4.01
C GLY A 84 -3.14 7.59 2.71
N THR A 85 -2.46 6.83 1.86
CA THR A 85 -2.10 7.25 0.50
C THR A 85 -2.58 6.24 -0.53
N LEU A 86 -3.16 6.76 -1.62
CA LEU A 86 -3.64 5.97 -2.75
C LEU A 86 -2.56 5.85 -3.81
N PHE A 87 -2.41 4.63 -4.35
CA PHE A 87 -1.50 4.31 -5.44
C PHE A 87 -2.27 3.59 -6.55
N THR A 88 -1.85 3.80 -7.80
CA THR A 88 -2.42 3.09 -8.94
C THR A 88 -1.40 2.92 -10.06
N ASN A 89 -1.68 2.03 -10.99
CA ASN A 89 -0.91 1.98 -12.23
C ASN A 89 -1.35 3.13 -13.14
N LYS A 90 -0.46 4.13 -13.36
CA LYS A 90 -0.77 5.32 -14.15
C LYS A 90 -1.23 5.01 -15.58
N GLN A 91 -0.62 4.02 -16.25
CA GLN A 91 -1.01 3.63 -17.60
C GLN A 91 -2.43 3.07 -17.65
N HIS A 92 -2.82 2.29 -16.63
CA HIS A 92 -4.18 1.78 -16.52
C HIS A 92 -5.17 2.87 -16.07
N TRP A 93 -4.73 3.85 -15.29
CA TRP A 93 -5.55 4.98 -14.87
C TRP A 93 -5.98 5.83 -16.08
N GLU A 94 -5.08 6.05 -17.03
CA GLU A 94 -5.38 6.80 -18.26
C GLU A 94 -6.45 6.11 -19.15
N ILE A 95 -6.73 4.81 -18.97
CA ILE A 95 -7.61 4.03 -19.87
C ILE A 95 -8.42 2.92 -19.15
N PRO A 96 -9.70 3.12 -18.77
CA PRO A 96 -10.31 4.29 -18.12
C PRO A 96 -10.20 4.22 -16.57
N PRO A 97 -10.12 5.38 -15.86
CA PRO A 97 -9.93 5.44 -14.40
C PRO A 97 -10.95 4.64 -13.59
N THR A 98 -12.18 4.56 -14.12
CA THR A 98 -13.30 3.91 -13.45
C THR A 98 -13.14 2.40 -13.29
N LYS A 99 -12.22 1.77 -14.03
CA LYS A 99 -11.94 0.33 -13.99
C LYS A 99 -10.54 0.00 -13.50
N THR A 100 -9.81 1.00 -13.00
CA THR A 100 -8.43 0.85 -12.60
C THR A 100 -8.35 0.36 -11.17
N GLU A 101 -7.44 -0.58 -10.90
CA GLU A 101 -7.14 -1.03 -9.54
C GLU A 101 -6.45 0.10 -8.76
N ILE A 102 -6.88 0.31 -7.52
CA ILE A 102 -6.34 1.32 -6.61
C ILE A 102 -5.88 0.60 -5.35
N LEU A 103 -4.66 0.89 -4.93
CA LEU A 103 -4.08 0.41 -3.69
C LEU A 103 -4.18 1.53 -2.66
N LEU A 104 -4.52 1.15 -1.43
CA LEU A 104 -4.46 2.02 -0.27
C LEU A 104 -3.42 1.45 0.68
N LEU A 105 -2.42 2.29 0.99
CA LEU A 105 -1.45 2.05 2.04
C LEU A 105 -1.82 2.95 3.21
N GLU A 106 -1.95 2.34 4.39
CA GLU A 106 -2.26 3.00 5.66
C GLU A 106 -1.16 2.62 6.65
N GLY A 107 -0.67 3.59 7.42
CA GLY A 107 0.36 3.37 8.43
C GLY A 107 1.72 3.96 8.03
N ASP A 108 2.42 4.47 9.04
CA ASP A 108 3.74 5.10 8.86
C ASP A 108 4.76 4.07 8.33
N ASP A 109 4.76 2.85 8.86
CA ASP A 109 5.71 1.80 8.44
C ASP A 109 5.54 1.41 6.96
N GLU A 110 4.29 1.31 6.47
CA GLU A 110 3.95 1.01 5.08
C GLU A 110 4.40 2.11 4.12
N LEU A 111 4.32 3.37 4.57
CA LEU A 111 4.69 4.55 3.80
C LEU A 111 6.19 4.85 3.91
N GLU A 112 6.86 4.44 4.99
CA GLU A 112 8.28 4.70 5.25
C GLU A 112 9.24 3.57 4.78
N ASP A 113 8.75 2.36 4.46
CA ASP A 113 9.56 1.34 3.75
C ASP A 113 9.73 1.71 2.27
N LEU A 114 10.63 2.66 2.02
CA LEU A 114 10.86 3.24 0.71
C LEU A 114 11.92 2.47 -0.11
N THR A 115 11.75 2.55 -1.42
CA THR A 115 12.76 2.16 -2.42
C THR A 115 13.77 3.30 -2.61
N GLU A 116 14.81 3.06 -3.41
CA GLU A 116 15.77 4.13 -3.78
C GLU A 116 15.09 5.33 -4.48
N ASP A 117 13.95 5.08 -5.13
CA ASP A 117 13.15 6.09 -5.83
C ASP A 117 12.14 6.81 -4.90
N GLN A 118 12.24 6.63 -3.57
CA GLN A 118 11.33 7.21 -2.58
C GLN A 118 9.86 6.80 -2.77
N LEU A 119 9.63 5.61 -3.33
CA LEU A 119 8.30 5.01 -3.45
C LEU A 119 8.16 3.89 -2.40
N PRO A 120 7.01 3.75 -1.71
CA PRO A 120 6.79 2.60 -0.85
C PRO A 120 7.01 1.28 -1.58
N ARG A 121 7.77 0.37 -0.97
CA ARG A 121 8.15 -0.93 -1.56
C ARG A 121 6.92 -1.76 -1.93
N LEU A 122 5.85 -1.64 -1.15
CA LEU A 122 4.57 -2.27 -1.43
C LEU A 122 3.92 -1.73 -2.71
N ALA A 123 3.97 -0.42 -2.97
CA ALA A 123 3.48 0.16 -4.21
C ALA A 123 4.33 -0.30 -5.41
N GLN A 124 5.67 -0.30 -5.29
CA GLN A 124 6.57 -0.77 -6.35
C GLN A 124 6.32 -2.24 -6.69
N THR A 125 6.17 -3.11 -5.68
CA THR A 125 5.91 -4.54 -5.85
C THR A 125 4.60 -4.80 -6.61
N ASN A 126 3.62 -3.89 -6.49
CA ASN A 126 2.34 -3.98 -7.21
C ASN A 126 2.33 -3.16 -8.52
N ASN A 127 3.49 -2.70 -9.00
CA ASN A 127 3.61 -1.87 -10.22
C ASN A 127 2.66 -0.65 -10.19
N ALA A 128 2.52 -0.05 -9.01
CA ALA A 128 1.71 1.13 -8.77
C ALA A 128 2.61 2.33 -8.48
N SER A 129 2.12 3.51 -8.86
CA SER A 129 2.73 4.80 -8.58
C SER A 129 1.77 5.62 -7.74
N TYR A 130 2.30 6.67 -7.09
CA TYR A 130 1.49 7.62 -6.34
C TYR A 130 0.33 8.15 -7.19
N LEU A 131 -0.86 8.14 -6.59
CA LEU A 131 -2.06 8.77 -7.14
C LEU A 131 -2.37 10.04 -6.35
N LEU A 132 -2.84 9.90 -5.11
CA LEU A 132 -3.29 10.98 -4.24
C LEU A 132 -3.23 10.54 -2.78
N ASP A 133 -2.97 11.45 -1.85
CA ASP A 133 -3.28 11.23 -0.44
C ASP A 133 -4.80 11.13 -0.22
N VAL A 134 -5.22 10.35 0.79
CA VAL A 134 -6.64 10.16 1.08
C VAL A 134 -7.31 11.47 1.48
N GLU A 135 -6.63 12.36 2.19
CA GLU A 135 -7.11 13.71 2.51
C GLU A 135 -7.53 14.48 1.25
N ILE A 136 -6.66 14.50 0.23
CA ILE A 136 -6.91 15.20 -1.03
C ILE A 136 -8.02 14.51 -1.81
N PHE A 137 -7.98 13.18 -1.89
CA PHE A 137 -9.07 12.40 -2.50
C PHE A 137 -10.41 12.76 -1.88
N LYS A 138 -10.52 12.77 -0.55
CA LYS A 138 -11.78 13.07 0.14
C LYS A 138 -12.24 14.49 -0.14
N SER A 139 -11.32 15.46 -0.12
CA SER A 139 -11.59 16.85 -0.45
C SER A 139 -12.17 17.03 -1.87
N VAL A 140 -11.61 16.34 -2.86
CA VAL A 140 -12.13 16.38 -4.25
C VAL A 140 -13.53 15.76 -4.34
N ILE A 141 -13.77 14.63 -3.66
CA ILE A 141 -15.07 13.96 -3.67
C ILE A 141 -16.14 14.80 -2.98
N ASP A 142 -15.82 15.41 -1.84
CA ASP A 142 -16.74 16.28 -1.10
C ASP A 142 -17.10 17.52 -1.92
N PHE A 143 -16.11 18.19 -2.51
CA PHE A 143 -16.34 19.33 -3.39
C PHE A 143 -17.30 18.97 -4.55
N GLN A 144 -17.09 17.81 -5.17
CA GLN A 144 -17.96 17.34 -6.26
C GLN A 144 -19.37 16.97 -5.77
N ARG A 145 -19.51 16.37 -4.58
CA ARG A 145 -20.82 16.03 -3.96
C ARG A 145 -21.64 17.26 -3.59
N ASP A 146 -20.99 18.28 -3.04
CA ASP A 146 -21.62 19.53 -2.62
C ASP A 146 -22.16 20.30 -3.84
N ARG A 147 -21.42 20.26 -4.95
CA ARG A 147 -21.81 20.91 -6.20
C ARG A 147 -22.92 20.16 -6.94
N THR A 148 -22.79 18.83 -7.05
CA THR A 148 -23.70 18.01 -7.86
C THR A 148 -24.08 16.75 -7.09
N HIS A 149 -25.23 16.80 -6.41
CA HIS A 149 -25.74 15.71 -5.56
C HIS A 149 -26.02 14.39 -6.31
N ASN A 150 -26.17 14.44 -7.64
CA ASN A 150 -26.38 13.29 -8.52
C ASN A 150 -25.14 12.95 -9.36
N SER A 151 -23.94 13.28 -8.87
CA SER A 151 -22.69 12.93 -9.56
C SER A 151 -22.60 11.42 -9.79
N ASN A 152 -22.32 11.03 -11.03
CA ASN A 152 -22.04 9.66 -11.39
C ASN A 152 -20.52 9.38 -11.32
N ILE A 153 -20.13 8.12 -11.50
CA ILE A 153 -18.72 7.68 -11.43
C ILE A 153 -17.79 8.44 -12.39
N HIS A 154 -18.27 8.84 -13.57
CA HIS A 154 -17.48 9.59 -14.54
C HIS A 154 -17.26 11.04 -14.10
N ASP A 155 -18.21 11.63 -13.37
CA ASP A 155 -18.06 12.98 -12.83
C ASP A 155 -16.96 13.02 -11.76
N TYR A 156 -16.91 11.99 -10.90
CA TYR A 156 -15.83 11.84 -9.91
C TYR A 156 -14.48 11.58 -10.56
N ALA A 157 -14.42 10.69 -11.56
CA ALA A 157 -13.19 10.44 -12.31
C ALA A 157 -12.68 11.71 -13.00
N HIS A 158 -13.59 12.52 -13.55
CA HIS A 158 -13.24 13.81 -14.17
C HIS A 158 -12.68 14.79 -13.14
N ALA A 159 -13.34 14.97 -12.00
CA ALA A 159 -12.87 15.86 -10.94
C ALA A 159 -11.49 15.46 -10.39
N LEU A 160 -11.25 14.16 -10.20
CA LEU A 160 -9.95 13.64 -9.78
C LEU A 160 -8.86 13.89 -10.82
N ASN A 161 -9.14 13.63 -12.10
CA ASN A 161 -8.18 13.91 -13.17
C ASN A 161 -7.89 15.41 -13.30
N TYR A 162 -8.91 16.26 -13.16
CA TYR A 162 -8.71 17.70 -13.17
C TYR A 162 -7.78 18.13 -12.03
N TYR A 163 -7.99 17.62 -10.81
CA TYR A 163 -7.11 17.91 -9.68
C TYR A 163 -5.67 17.43 -9.95
N LEU A 164 -5.50 16.21 -10.47
CA LEU A 164 -4.18 15.67 -10.80
C LEU A 164 -3.42 16.50 -11.85
N GLU A 165 -4.15 17.14 -12.77
CA GLU A 165 -3.57 17.94 -13.85
C GLU A 165 -3.33 19.41 -13.44
N ASN A 166 -4.20 19.97 -12.59
CA ASN A 166 -4.25 21.42 -12.31
C ASN A 166 -3.90 21.79 -10.86
N ASP A 167 -3.79 20.80 -9.96
CA ASP A 167 -3.68 20.99 -8.51
C ASP A 167 -4.75 21.94 -7.95
N ASP A 168 -5.97 21.82 -8.49
CA ASP A 168 -7.13 22.65 -8.14
C ASP A 168 -8.43 21.85 -8.25
N PHE A 169 -9.47 22.31 -7.55
CA PHE A 169 -10.79 21.72 -7.65
C PHE A 169 -11.47 22.11 -8.96
N TYR A 170 -12.09 21.13 -9.63
CA TYR A 170 -12.81 21.41 -10.87
C TYR A 170 -14.04 22.28 -10.62
N ASP A 171 -13.96 23.54 -11.06
CA ASP A 171 -15.09 24.46 -11.09
C ASP A 171 -15.35 24.97 -12.52
N PRO A 172 -16.44 24.54 -13.19
CA PRO A 172 -16.82 25.03 -14.51
C PRO A 172 -17.62 26.34 -14.48
N SER A 173 -17.60 27.06 -13.35
CA SER A 173 -18.34 28.33 -13.16
C SER A 173 -17.87 29.49 -14.03
#